data_AF-S9QMF2-F1
#
_entry.id   AF-S9QMF2-F1
#
_cell.length_a   1.000
_cell.length_b   1.000
_cell.length_c   1.000
_cell.angle_alpha   90.00
_cell.angle_beta   90.00
_cell.angle_gamma   90.00
#
_symmetry.space_group_name_H-M   'P 1'
#
loop_
_entity.id
_entity.type
_entity.pdbx_description
1 polymer ?
#
loop_
_entity_poly.entity_id
_entity_poly.type
_entity_poly.pdbx_seq_one_letter_code
_entity_poly.pdbx_strand_id
1 'polypeptide(L)'
;MPKQPAFPGLRHAMKKKQTRREKFLAEMDAVVPWMRLLALIEPHYPKVGPKGAALDPIDEHINRIIAMVRARVEHPFRVLKRQFGYLKTRYRGLAKNRAQLFTLFALGNLFLVRRKLMP
;
A
#
# COMPACT_ATOMS: atom_id res chain seq x y z
N MET A 1 -8.80 -26.35 44.64
CA MET A 1 -7.48 -25.71 44.87
C MET A 1 -7.49 -24.32 44.28
N PRO A 2 -7.04 -23.27 45.00
CA PRO A 2 -7.00 -21.91 44.47
C PRO A 2 -5.88 -21.78 43.44
N LYS A 3 -6.16 -21.18 42.28
CA LYS A 3 -5.15 -20.87 41.26
C LYS A 3 -4.23 -19.80 41.83
N GLN A 4 -2.95 -20.12 42.02
CA GLN A 4 -1.96 -19.14 42.49
C GLN A 4 -1.91 -17.94 41.54
N PRO A 5 -1.90 -16.68 42.04
CA PRO A 5 -1.74 -15.52 41.19
C PRO A 5 -0.34 -15.52 40.60
N ALA A 6 -0.26 -15.51 39.26
CA ALA A 6 1.02 -15.44 38.56
C ALA A 6 1.80 -14.18 39.00
N PHE A 7 3.10 -14.35 39.28
CA PHE A 7 3.99 -13.27 39.75
C PHE A 7 3.91 -12.02 38.84
N PRO A 8 3.80 -10.80 39.40
CA PRO A 8 3.72 -9.56 38.62
C PRO A 8 4.88 -9.34 37.62
N GLY A 9 6.09 -9.83 37.95
CA GLY A 9 7.27 -9.73 37.09
C GLY A 9 7.23 -10.67 35.87
N LEU A 10 6.59 -11.83 36.00
CA LEU A 10 6.45 -12.80 34.89
C LEU A 10 5.54 -12.26 33.78
N ARG A 11 4.57 -11.41 34.11
CA ARG A 11 3.70 -10.73 33.12
C ARG A 11 4.47 -9.82 32.16
N HIS A 12 5.54 -9.17 32.66
CA HIS A 12 6.37 -8.26 31.87
C HIS A 12 7.48 -9.01 31.13
N ALA A 13 8.07 -10.06 31.74
CA ALA A 13 9.08 -10.91 31.11
C ALA A 13 8.53 -11.71 29.91
N MET A 14 7.24 -12.06 29.93
CA MET A 14 6.57 -12.78 28.84
C MET A 14 6.09 -11.89 27.69
N LYS A 15 6.18 -10.55 27.80
CA LYS A 15 5.78 -9.66 26.69
C LYS A 15 6.81 -9.72 25.58
N LYS A 16 6.42 -10.35 24.46
CA LYS A 16 7.20 -10.33 23.22
C LYS A 16 7.46 -8.88 22.79
N LYS A 17 8.73 -8.53 22.59
CA LYS A 17 9.12 -7.21 22.08
C LYS A 17 8.50 -7.01 20.69
N GLN A 18 7.77 -5.92 20.51
CA GLN A 18 7.15 -5.59 19.23
C GLN A 18 8.22 -5.43 18.14
N THR A 19 8.01 -6.08 17.00
CA THR A 19 8.93 -5.98 15.87
C THR A 19 8.77 -4.65 15.13
N ARG A 20 9.80 -4.21 14.38
CA ARG A 20 9.70 -3.02 13.53
C ARG A 20 8.58 -3.14 12.48
N ARG A 21 8.32 -4.36 11.99
CA ARG A 21 7.23 -4.66 11.07
C ARG A 21 5.87 -4.44 11.74
N GLU A 22 5.67 -5.01 12.92
CA GLU A 22 4.42 -4.88 13.67
C GLU A 22 4.12 -3.40 13.98
N LYS A 23 5.12 -2.64 14.43
CA LYS A 23 4.95 -1.21 14.66
C LYS A 23 4.55 -0.46 13.39
N PHE A 24 5.23 -0.74 12.27
CA PHE A 24 4.91 -0.11 10.99
C PHE A 24 3.51 -0.47 10.48
N LEU A 25 3.08 -1.72 10.63
CA LEU A 25 1.73 -2.15 10.25
C LEU A 25 0.67 -1.49 11.13
N ALA A 26 0.91 -1.38 12.44
CA ALA A 26 0.02 -0.65 13.34
C ALA A 26 -0.10 0.84 12.97
N GLU A 27 1.01 1.49 12.58
CA GLU A 27 0.96 2.86 12.03
C GLU A 27 0.13 2.94 10.75
N MET A 28 0.18 1.93 9.88
CA MET A 28 -0.62 1.88 8.66
C MET A 28 -2.10 1.67 8.93
N ASP A 29 -2.44 0.76 9.83
CA ASP A 29 -3.83 0.47 10.21
C ASP A 29 -4.48 1.66 10.91
N ALA A 30 -3.72 2.44 11.69
CA ALA A 30 -4.22 3.66 12.32
C ALA A 30 -4.55 4.76 11.30
N VAL A 31 -3.84 4.79 10.17
CA VAL A 31 -4.01 5.83 9.14
C VAL A 31 -5.11 5.47 8.15
N VAL A 32 -5.31 4.18 7.87
CA VAL A 32 -6.30 3.74 6.89
C VAL A 32 -7.60 3.34 7.61
N PRO A 33 -8.70 4.09 7.43
CA PRO A 33 -9.98 3.75 8.05
C PRO A 33 -10.66 2.61 7.28
N TRP A 34 -10.12 1.40 7.38
CA TRP A 34 -10.52 0.23 6.60
C TRP A 34 -12.02 -0.02 6.63
N MET A 35 -12.62 0.00 7.82
CA MET A 35 -14.05 -0.27 7.99
C MET A 35 -14.93 0.78 7.29
N ARG A 36 -14.54 2.06 7.34
CA ARG A 36 -15.27 3.14 6.65
C ARG A 36 -15.13 3.03 5.14
N LEU A 37 -13.92 2.70 4.65
CA LEU A 37 -13.67 2.51 3.23
C LEU A 37 -14.46 1.33 2.67
N LEU A 38 -14.44 0.18 3.36
CA LEU A 38 -15.21 -1.00 2.98
C LEU A 38 -16.70 -0.68 2.93
N ALA A 39 -17.26 -0.10 3.99
CA ALA A 39 -18.68 0.28 4.02
C ALA A 39 -19.08 1.25 2.89
N LEU A 40 -18.16 2.13 2.47
CA LEU A 40 -18.42 3.07 1.38
C LEU A 40 -18.39 2.39 0.01
N ILE A 41 -17.48 1.44 -0.22
CA ILE A 41 -17.33 0.80 -1.52
C ILE A 41 -18.28 -0.39 -1.70
N GLU A 42 -18.65 -1.08 -0.61
CA GLU A 42 -19.43 -2.33 -0.66
C GLU A 42 -20.70 -2.24 -1.52
N PRO A 43 -21.52 -1.17 -1.44
CA PRO A 43 -22.73 -1.06 -2.27
C PRO A 43 -22.45 -0.93 -3.77
N HIS A 44 -21.26 -0.44 -4.14
CA HIS A 44 -20.86 -0.17 -5.51
C HIS A 44 -19.86 -1.20 -6.04
N TYR A 45 -19.41 -2.14 -5.21
CA TYR A 45 -18.39 -3.09 -5.60
C TYR A 45 -19.02 -4.14 -6.54
N PRO A 46 -18.47 -4.32 -7.75
CA PRO A 46 -19.09 -5.20 -8.74
C PRO A 46 -19.09 -6.64 -8.22
N LYS A 47 -20.27 -7.26 -8.19
CA LYS A 47 -20.44 -8.68 -7.86
C LYS A 47 -20.11 -9.47 -9.11
N VAL A 48 -19.06 -10.28 -9.04
CA VAL A 48 -18.57 -11.04 -10.19
C VAL A 48 -19.67 -11.99 -10.67
N GLY A 49 -20.17 -11.76 -11.89
CA GLY A 49 -21.11 -12.67 -12.55
C GLY A 49 -20.43 -13.99 -12.96
N PRO A 50 -21.20 -14.95 -13.52
CA PRO A 50 -20.64 -16.18 -14.06
C PRO A 50 -19.53 -15.89 -15.07
N LYS A 51 -18.48 -16.72 -15.07
CA LYS A 51 -17.27 -16.51 -15.85
C LYS A 51 -17.60 -16.40 -17.35
N GLY A 52 -17.28 -15.25 -17.96
CA GLY A 52 -17.59 -14.98 -19.37
C GLY A 52 -18.91 -14.25 -19.63
N ALA A 53 -19.68 -13.91 -18.59
CA ALA A 53 -20.81 -13.00 -18.74
C ALA A 53 -20.36 -11.60 -19.15
N ALA A 54 -21.16 -10.93 -19.97
CA ALA A 54 -20.96 -9.53 -20.32
C ALA A 54 -21.01 -8.67 -19.04
N LEU A 55 -20.09 -7.70 -18.95
CA LEU A 55 -20.11 -6.71 -17.88
C LEU A 55 -21.26 -5.72 -18.10
N ASP A 56 -21.74 -5.12 -17.03
CA ASP A 56 -22.60 -3.96 -17.15
C ASP A 56 -21.84 -2.83 -17.89
N PRO A 57 -22.48 -2.08 -18.80
CA PRO A 57 -21.81 -1.00 -19.55
C PRO A 57 -21.09 0.03 -18.66
N ILE A 58 -21.60 0.28 -17.45
CA ILE A 58 -20.97 1.20 -16.49
C ILE A 58 -19.65 0.61 -15.97
N ASP A 59 -19.65 -0.68 -15.61
CA ASP A 59 -18.46 -1.39 -15.14
C ASP A 59 -17.38 -1.47 -16.21
N GLU A 60 -17.77 -1.68 -17.47
CA GLU A 60 -16.84 -1.67 -18.61
C GLU A 60 -16.17 -0.29 -18.77
N HIS A 61 -16.95 0.78 -18.67
CA HIS A 61 -16.42 2.15 -18.74
C HIS A 61 -15.44 2.45 -17.59
N ILE A 62 -15.80 2.09 -16.36
CA ILE A 62 -14.92 2.26 -15.19
C ILE A 62 -13.63 1.46 -15.37
N ASN A 63 -13.74 0.20 -15.79
CA ASN A 63 -12.57 -0.65 -16.02
C ASN A 63 -11.65 -0.09 -17.11
N ARG A 64 -12.22 0.48 -18.17
CA ARG A 64 -11.46 1.18 -19.22
C ARG A 64 -10.69 2.37 -18.66
N ILE A 65 -11.32 3.21 -17.83
CA ILE A 65 -10.65 4.34 -17.17
C ILE A 65 -9.51 3.86 -16.28
N ILE A 66 -9.79 2.85 -15.42
CA ILE A 66 -8.78 2.28 -14.53
C ILE A 66 -7.61 1.69 -15.33
N ALA A 67 -7.89 0.99 -16.42
CA ALA A 67 -6.87 0.44 -17.32
C ALA A 67 -6.02 1.55 -17.96
N MET A 68 -6.63 2.64 -18.43
CA MET A 68 -5.91 3.80 -18.97
C MET A 68 -5.00 4.43 -17.91
N VAL A 69 -5.50 4.60 -16.68
CA VAL A 69 -4.69 5.12 -15.56
C VAL A 69 -3.53 4.17 -15.26
N ARG A 70 -3.79 2.86 -15.16
CA ARG A 70 -2.77 1.81 -14.94
C ARG A 70 -1.66 1.90 -15.99
N ALA A 71 -2.01 1.95 -17.26
CA ALA A 71 -1.05 2.06 -18.36
C ALA A 71 -0.17 3.31 -18.25
N ARG A 72 -0.71 4.45 -17.80
CA ARG A 72 0.07 5.68 -17.59
C ARG A 72 1.02 5.59 -16.40
N VAL A 73 0.56 5.03 -15.28
CA VAL A 73 1.37 4.97 -14.04
C VAL A 73 2.41 3.86 -14.06
N GLU A 74 2.21 2.81 -14.85
CA GLU A 74 3.17 1.70 -15.01
C GLU A 74 4.57 2.19 -15.32
N HIS A 75 4.72 3.20 -16.15
CA HIS A 75 6.02 3.70 -16.58
C HIS A 75 6.83 4.34 -15.42
N PRO A 76 6.30 5.32 -14.65
CA PRO A 76 6.91 5.78 -13.41
C PRO A 76 7.24 4.64 -12.43
N PHE A 77 6.30 3.72 -12.18
CA PHE A 77 6.53 2.60 -11.27
C PHE A 77 7.65 1.66 -11.76
N ARG A 78 7.76 1.44 -13.07
CA ARG A 78 8.85 0.67 -13.69
C ARG A 78 10.19 1.33 -13.40
N VAL A 79 10.30 2.65 -13.57
CA VAL A 79 11.53 3.41 -13.28
C VAL A 79 11.91 3.26 -11.81
N LEU A 80 10.97 3.48 -10.90
CA LEU A 80 11.22 3.34 -9.47
C LEU A 80 11.69 1.93 -9.09
N LYS A 81 11.05 0.89 -9.64
CA LYS A 81 11.37 -0.51 -9.32
C LYS A 81 12.67 -0.99 -9.95
N ARG A 82 12.89 -0.67 -11.24
CA ARG A 82 13.99 -1.22 -12.05
C ARG A 82 15.23 -0.33 -12.05
N GLN A 83 15.08 0.98 -12.25
CA GLN A 83 16.21 1.90 -12.32
C GLN A 83 16.68 2.31 -10.93
N PHE A 84 15.75 2.58 -9.99
CA PHE A 84 16.09 3.04 -8.64
C PHE A 84 16.02 1.95 -7.56
N GLY A 85 15.69 0.70 -7.94
CA GLY A 85 15.75 -0.44 -7.04
C GLY A 85 14.73 -0.43 -5.89
N TYR A 86 13.65 0.36 -5.99
CA TYR A 86 12.60 0.41 -4.97
C TYR A 86 11.69 -0.83 -5.06
N LEU A 87 12.18 -1.95 -4.54
CA LEU A 87 11.48 -3.25 -4.60
C LEU A 87 10.68 -3.56 -3.33
N LYS A 88 11.11 -3.06 -2.17
CA LYS A 88 10.48 -3.33 -0.86
C LYS A 88 10.47 -2.08 0.02
N THR A 89 9.34 -1.83 0.67
CA THR A 89 9.20 -0.79 1.68
C THR A 89 10.03 -1.12 2.92
N ARG A 90 10.80 -0.15 3.42
CA ARG A 90 11.56 -0.32 4.67
C ARG A 90 10.67 0.04 5.86
N TYR A 91 10.72 -0.76 6.93
CA TYR A 91 9.97 -0.49 8.16
C TYR A 91 10.67 0.56 9.04
N ARG A 92 10.85 1.77 8.48
CA ARG A 92 11.48 2.93 9.15
C ARG A 92 10.48 3.99 9.65
N GLY A 93 9.19 3.78 9.39
CA GLY A 93 8.09 4.68 9.76
C GLY A 93 7.52 5.46 8.57
N LEU A 94 6.29 5.94 8.71
CA LEU A 94 5.53 6.56 7.61
C LEU A 94 6.16 7.85 7.07
N ALA A 95 6.62 8.75 7.92
CA ALA A 95 7.21 10.02 7.49
C ALA A 95 8.44 9.81 6.60
N LYS A 96 9.34 8.89 7.00
CA LYS A 96 10.56 8.58 6.24
C LYS A 96 10.24 7.89 4.92
N ASN A 97 9.30 6.94 4.93
CA ASN A 97 8.88 6.25 3.71
C ASN A 97 8.19 7.20 2.71
N ARG A 98 7.35 8.11 3.22
CA ARG A 98 6.69 9.14 2.41
C ARG A 98 7.70 10.08 1.76
N ALA A 99 8.65 10.60 2.55
CA ALA A 99 9.73 11.44 2.03
C ALA A 99 10.53 10.72 0.94
N GLN A 100 10.93 9.46 1.18
CA GLN A 100 11.63 8.65 0.19
C GLN A 100 10.82 8.49 -1.10
N LEU A 101 9.52 8.18 -1.01
CA LEU A 101 8.66 8.04 -2.18
C LEU A 101 8.55 9.34 -2.97
N PHE A 102 8.34 10.49 -2.32
CA PHE A 102 8.28 11.78 -3.01
C PHE A 102 9.57 12.10 -3.76
N THR A 103 10.72 11.91 -3.12
CA THR A 103 12.01 12.09 -3.79
C THR A 103 12.16 11.14 -4.98
N LEU A 104 11.81 9.87 -4.81
CA LEU A 104 11.90 8.88 -5.90
C LEU A 104 10.98 9.21 -7.08
N PHE A 105 9.77 9.69 -6.83
CA PHE A 105 8.87 10.13 -7.90
C PHE A 105 9.36 11.41 -8.59
N ALA A 106 9.92 12.36 -7.84
CA ALA A 106 10.53 13.56 -8.43
C ALA A 106 11.71 13.21 -9.34
N LEU A 107 12.62 12.36 -8.86
CA LEU A 107 13.73 11.83 -9.67
C LEU A 107 13.24 10.96 -10.83
N GLY A 108 12.16 10.21 -10.62
CA GLY A 108 11.53 9.39 -11.64
C GLY A 108 11.07 10.25 -12.80
N ASN A 109 10.34 11.33 -12.50
CA ASN A 109 9.90 12.30 -13.50
C ASN A 109 11.08 12.91 -14.27
N LEU A 110 12.15 13.34 -13.58
CA LEU A 110 13.38 13.81 -14.24
C LEU A 110 13.98 12.75 -15.17
N PHE A 111 14.06 11.50 -14.73
CA PHE A 111 14.57 10.39 -15.54
C PHE A 111 13.73 10.16 -16.80
N LEU A 112 12.41 10.37 -16.74
CA LEU A 112 11.53 10.24 -17.91
C LEU A 112 11.83 11.29 -18.99
N VAL A 113 12.19 12.50 -18.60
CA VAL A 113 12.52 13.60 -19.52
C VAL A 113 14.00 13.67 -19.89
N ARG A 114 14.85 12.77 -19.41
CA ARG A 114 16.32 12.83 -19.59
C ARG A 114 16.81 13.07 -21.03
N ARG A 115 16.10 12.53 -22.04
CA ARG A 115 16.44 12.73 -23.46
C ARG A 115 16.25 14.18 -23.94
N LYS A 116 15.41 14.96 -23.26
CA LYS A 116 15.22 16.39 -23.52
C LYS A 116 16.17 17.26 -22.69
N LEU A 117 16.70 16.72 -21.59
CA LEU A 117 17.54 17.45 -20.64
C LEU A 117 19.03 17.29 -20.93
N MET A 118 19.44 16.23 -21.61
CA MET A 118 20.82 16.02 -22.04
C MET A 118 20.92 16.40 -23.53
N PRO A 119 21.79 17.36 -23.90
CA PRO A 119 22.05 17.72 -25.30
C PRO A 119 22.75 16.60 -26.08
#